data_AF-A0A8T5NBT2-F1
#
_entry.id   AF-A0A8T5NBT2-F1
#
_cell.length_a   1.000
_cell.length_b   1.000
_cell.length_c   1.000
_cell.angle_alpha   90.00
_cell.angle_beta   90.00
_cell.angle_gamma   90.00
#
_symmetry.space_group_name_H-M   'P 1'
#
loop_
_entity.id
_entity.type
_entity.pdbx_description
1 polymer ?
#
loop_
_entity_poly.entity_id
_entity_poly.type
_entity_poly.pdbx_seq_one_letter_code
_entity_poly.pdbx_strand_id
1 'polypeptide(L)'
;MKLIICEGFYDAVFFHEVLKIFGSLDTYLIPDNQMQKLQGIYGNYHFMRDRIRTTIYGDNGRPTVFDWVLRRVISTLRAIPENVDLIVIIDNDGSSYEELFTLTKNKLEEILNDPAIFQKPPIASFTRESITITNQRNGIITKVNLCIVPQSLEVQVRNKAFEQPQYRFSAGERDGLMADDPHRALKFIASKYHDGNEEILIRSAVGWFEEEIWLNDIVKIFT
;
A
#
# COMPACT_ATOMS: atom_id res chain seq x y z
N MET A 1 8.06 -12.35 -7.23
CA MET A 1 6.80 -12.15 -6.48
C MET A 1 6.61 -10.67 -6.14
N LYS A 2 5.37 -10.18 -6.02
CA LYS A 2 5.07 -8.79 -5.64
C LYS A 2 4.53 -8.71 -4.21
N LEU A 3 5.00 -7.73 -3.44
CA LEU A 3 4.45 -7.36 -2.13
C LEU A 3 4.13 -5.88 -2.16
N ILE A 4 2.87 -5.52 -1.93
CA ILE A 4 2.42 -4.13 -1.82
C ILE A 4 2.17 -3.83 -0.35
N ILE A 5 2.81 -2.80 0.18
CA ILE A 5 2.55 -2.24 1.51
C ILE A 5 1.76 -0.96 1.30
N CYS A 6 0.61 -0.87 1.95
CA CYS A 6 -0.24 0.30 1.99
C CYS A 6 -0.26 0.88 3.40
N GLU A 7 -0.47 2.19 3.49
CA GLU A 7 -0.49 2.92 4.75
C GLU A 7 -1.61 2.48 5.69
N GLY A 8 -2.83 2.37 5.17
CA GLY A 8 -4.01 2.01 5.95
C GLY A 8 -4.75 0.77 5.45
N PHE A 9 -5.79 0.42 6.21
CA PHE A 9 -6.77 -0.60 5.85
C PHE A 9 -7.48 -0.27 4.53
N TYR A 10 -7.98 0.96 4.39
CA TYR A 10 -8.76 1.34 3.20
C TYR A 10 -7.90 1.38 1.94
N ASP A 11 -6.65 1.81 2.03
CA ASP A 11 -5.70 1.73 0.92
C ASP A 11 -5.51 0.28 0.45
N ALA A 12 -5.28 -0.65 1.39
CA ALA A 12 -5.08 -2.05 1.07
C ALA A 12 -6.33 -2.66 0.40
N VAL A 13 -7.52 -2.31 0.87
CA VAL A 13 -8.79 -2.72 0.24
C VAL A 13 -8.94 -2.15 -1.16
N PHE A 14 -8.64 -0.87 -1.34
CA PHE A 14 -8.74 -0.16 -2.61
C PHE A 14 -7.80 -0.77 -3.66
N PHE A 15 -6.51 -0.89 -3.35
CA PHE A 15 -5.54 -1.46 -4.29
C PHE A 15 -5.76 -2.95 -4.55
N HIS A 16 -6.37 -3.68 -3.61
CA HIS A 16 -6.83 -5.04 -3.89
C HIS A 16 -7.90 -5.07 -4.97
N GLU A 17 -8.85 -4.14 -4.92
CA GLU A 17 -9.88 -4.04 -5.94
C GLU A 17 -9.33 -3.50 -7.27
N VAL A 18 -8.40 -2.54 -7.24
CA VAL A 18 -7.64 -2.10 -8.44
C VAL A 18 -6.96 -3.29 -9.13
N LEU A 19 -6.27 -4.17 -8.38
CA LEU A 19 -5.63 -5.34 -8.99
C LEU A 19 -6.62 -6.37 -9.54
N LYS A 20 -7.82 -6.49 -8.96
CA LYS A 20 -8.85 -7.36 -9.53
C LYS A 20 -9.38 -6.84 -10.85
N ILE A 21 -9.50 -5.53 -10.99
CA ILE A 21 -10.04 -4.88 -12.20
C ILE A 21 -8.97 -4.81 -13.30
N PHE A 22 -7.74 -4.39 -12.95
CA PHE A 22 -6.69 -4.06 -13.92
C PHE A 22 -5.53 -5.06 -13.98
N GLY A 23 -5.50 -6.06 -13.10
CA GLY A 23 -4.32 -6.89 -12.86
C GLY A 23 -4.60 -8.39 -12.72
N SER A 24 -3.88 -9.02 -11.79
CA SER A 24 -3.84 -10.47 -11.60
C SER A 24 -4.85 -10.94 -10.54
N LEU A 25 -5.62 -11.99 -10.86
CA LEU A 25 -6.57 -12.63 -9.94
C LEU A 25 -5.88 -13.34 -8.75
N ASP A 26 -4.59 -13.67 -8.88
CA ASP A 26 -3.79 -14.35 -7.84
C ASP A 26 -3.26 -13.37 -6.77
N THR A 27 -4.17 -12.60 -6.16
CA THR A 27 -3.88 -11.61 -5.12
C THR A 27 -4.35 -12.07 -3.75
N TYR A 28 -3.56 -11.79 -2.71
CA TYR A 28 -3.92 -12.07 -1.32
C TYR A 28 -3.88 -10.80 -0.48
N LEU A 29 -5.01 -10.46 0.15
CA LEU A 29 -5.17 -9.25 0.96
C LEU A 29 -4.99 -9.55 2.46
N ILE A 30 -4.16 -8.76 3.12
CA ILE A 30 -4.00 -8.67 4.58
C ILE A 30 -4.25 -7.21 4.98
N PRO A 31 -5.50 -6.81 5.28
CA PRO A 31 -5.80 -5.38 5.44
C PRO A 31 -5.56 -4.86 6.88
N ASP A 32 -5.39 -5.76 7.87
CA ASP A 32 -5.43 -5.39 9.31
C ASP A 32 -4.08 -5.47 10.06
N ASN A 33 -2.96 -5.02 9.48
CA ASN A 33 -1.62 -5.04 10.12
C ASN A 33 -1.21 -6.40 10.73
N GLN A 34 -1.65 -7.52 10.14
CA GLN A 34 -1.39 -8.86 10.67
C GLN A 34 -0.06 -9.41 10.14
N MET A 35 1.06 -8.85 10.60
CA MET A 35 2.40 -9.26 10.16
C MET A 35 2.67 -10.77 10.26
N GLN A 36 2.06 -11.47 11.22
CA GLN A 36 2.20 -12.92 11.34
C GLN A 36 1.63 -13.67 10.11
N LYS A 37 0.55 -13.16 9.49
CA LYS A 37 0.01 -13.72 8.24
C LYS A 37 1.00 -13.50 7.09
N LEU A 38 1.59 -12.30 7.01
CA LEU A 38 2.62 -11.99 6.01
C LEU A 38 3.83 -12.94 6.18
N GLN A 39 4.34 -13.07 7.41
CA GLN A 39 5.42 -13.99 7.74
C GLN A 39 5.07 -15.46 7.46
N GLY A 40 3.81 -15.85 7.61
CA GLY A 40 3.33 -17.16 7.19
C GLY A 40 3.48 -17.37 5.68
N ILE A 41 2.93 -16.47 4.87
CA ILE A 41 2.96 -16.57 3.39
C ILE A 41 4.40 -16.64 2.87
N TYR A 42 5.26 -15.76 3.35
CA TYR A 42 6.62 -15.61 2.86
C TYR A 42 7.65 -16.51 3.57
N GLY A 43 7.27 -17.11 4.70
CA GLY A 43 8.10 -18.04 5.47
C GLY A 43 7.86 -19.50 5.05
N ASN A 44 7.33 -20.30 5.98
CA ASN A 44 7.34 -21.76 5.90
C ASN A 44 6.24 -22.38 5.01
N TYR A 45 5.30 -21.59 4.48
CA TYR A 45 4.17 -22.11 3.70
C TYR A 45 4.45 -22.05 2.19
N HIS A 46 5.40 -22.87 1.72
CA HIS A 46 5.76 -22.98 0.30
C HIS A 46 4.55 -23.10 -0.65
N PHE A 47 3.54 -23.85 -0.23
CA PHE A 47 2.30 -24.04 -0.99
C PHE A 47 1.53 -22.73 -1.28
N MET A 48 1.51 -21.80 -0.32
CA MET A 48 0.83 -20.50 -0.48
C MET A 48 1.63 -19.60 -1.41
N ARG A 49 2.96 -19.62 -1.29
CA ARG A 49 3.88 -18.82 -2.10
C ARG A 49 3.80 -19.17 -3.59
N ASP A 50 3.65 -20.44 -3.92
CA ASP A 50 3.58 -20.89 -5.32
C ASP A 50 2.23 -20.52 -6.00
N ARG A 51 1.22 -20.11 -5.21
CA ARG A 51 -0.13 -19.75 -5.69
C ARG A 51 -0.42 -18.26 -5.62
N ILE A 52 0.28 -17.51 -4.77
CA ILE A 52 0.07 -16.08 -4.57
C ILE A 52 1.17 -15.32 -5.30
N ARG A 53 0.79 -14.61 -6.37
CA ARG A 53 1.75 -13.79 -7.12
C ARG A 53 1.96 -12.42 -6.48
N THR A 54 0.90 -11.89 -5.86
CA THR A 54 0.88 -10.56 -5.26
C THR A 54 0.22 -10.61 -3.89
N THR A 55 0.90 -10.10 -2.87
CA THR A 55 0.30 -9.87 -1.55
C THR A 55 0.11 -8.37 -1.33
N ILE A 56 -1.02 -7.96 -0.77
CA ILE A 56 -1.27 -6.59 -0.33
C ILE A 56 -1.38 -6.57 1.19
N TYR A 57 -0.64 -5.67 1.83
CA TYR A 57 -0.58 -5.51 3.26
C TYR A 57 -1.00 -4.08 3.64
N GLY A 58 -2.07 -3.94 4.41
CA GLY A 58 -2.45 -2.67 5.05
C GLY A 58 -1.83 -2.55 6.43
N ASP A 59 -1.23 -1.41 6.71
CA ASP A 59 -0.75 -1.03 8.04
C ASP A 59 -1.76 -0.12 8.77
N ASN A 60 -1.35 0.46 9.90
CA ASN A 60 -2.12 1.39 10.72
C ASN A 60 -1.68 2.86 10.56
N GLY A 61 -0.97 3.23 9.48
CA GLY A 61 -0.57 4.62 9.21
C GLY A 61 0.93 4.85 8.93
N ARG A 62 1.26 6.06 8.47
CA ARG A 62 2.60 6.45 7.98
C ARG A 62 3.76 6.21 8.95
N PRO A 63 3.68 6.65 10.22
CA PRO A 63 4.82 6.49 11.14
C PRO A 63 5.14 5.01 11.34
N THR A 64 4.11 4.15 11.36
CA THR A 64 4.30 2.72 11.53
C THR A 64 4.84 2.06 10.26
N VAL A 65 4.48 2.54 9.07
CA VAL A 65 5.00 2.01 7.80
C VAL A 65 6.52 2.12 7.77
N PHE A 66 7.04 3.33 7.98
CA PHE A 66 8.48 3.58 7.93
C PHE A 66 9.21 2.96 9.12
N ASP A 67 8.75 3.18 10.35
CA ASP A 67 9.52 2.79 11.52
C ASP A 67 9.48 1.30 11.83
N TRP A 68 8.35 0.65 11.56
CA TRP A 68 8.09 -0.72 12.03
C TRP A 68 7.85 -1.69 10.89
N VAL A 69 7.00 -1.36 9.92
CA VAL A 69 6.61 -2.31 8.87
C VAL A 69 7.75 -2.59 7.93
N LEU A 70 8.42 -1.57 7.36
CA LEU A 70 9.55 -1.79 6.45
C LEU A 70 10.62 -2.68 7.08
N ARG A 71 10.98 -2.42 8.34
CA ARG A 71 11.94 -3.23 9.09
C ARG A 71 11.50 -4.70 9.21
N ARG A 72 10.25 -4.95 9.58
CA ARG A 72 9.70 -6.30 9.74
C ARG A 72 9.52 -7.02 8.40
N VAL A 73 9.12 -6.30 7.36
CA VAL A 73 9.01 -6.82 6.00
C VAL A 73 10.38 -7.20 5.48
N ILE A 74 11.38 -6.31 5.49
CA ILE A 74 12.74 -6.62 5.02
C ILE A 74 13.34 -7.80 5.81
N SER A 75 13.12 -7.86 7.13
CA SER A 75 13.53 -9.00 7.96
C SER A 75 12.82 -10.32 7.59
N THR A 76 11.60 -10.24 7.09
CA THR A 76 10.85 -11.40 6.56
C THR A 76 11.37 -11.79 5.18
N LEU A 77 11.58 -10.81 4.29
CA LEU A 77 11.99 -11.03 2.90
C LEU A 77 13.41 -11.60 2.79
N ARG A 78 14.30 -11.32 3.76
CA ARG A 78 15.70 -11.82 3.75
C ARG A 78 15.81 -13.35 3.65
N ALA A 79 14.79 -14.08 4.10
CA ALA A 79 14.77 -15.54 4.16
C ALA A 79 14.15 -16.18 2.91
N ILE A 80 13.61 -15.38 1.98
CA ILE A 80 12.94 -15.87 0.78
C ILE A 80 13.98 -16.28 -0.28
N PRO A 81 13.81 -17.44 -0.94
CA PRO A 81 14.73 -17.92 -1.97
C PRO A 81 14.40 -17.42 -3.40
N GLU A 82 13.72 -16.29 -3.55
CA GLU A 82 13.30 -15.73 -4.84
C GLU A 82 13.24 -14.19 -4.80
N ASN A 83 13.30 -13.57 -5.98
CA ASN A 83 13.26 -12.12 -6.11
C ASN A 83 11.89 -11.54 -5.75
N VAL A 84 11.90 -10.40 -5.07
CA VAL A 84 10.69 -9.72 -4.59
C VAL A 84 10.66 -8.28 -5.09
N ASP A 85 9.55 -7.91 -5.72
CA ASP A 85 9.20 -6.52 -6.00
C ASP A 85 8.36 -6.01 -4.83
N LEU A 86 8.97 -5.22 -3.97
CA LEU A 86 8.32 -4.50 -2.89
C LEU A 86 7.81 -3.16 -3.42
N ILE A 87 6.52 -2.91 -3.27
CA ILE A 87 5.88 -1.65 -3.66
C ILE A 87 5.33 -1.03 -2.39
N VAL A 88 5.74 0.20 -2.10
CA VAL A 88 5.31 0.93 -0.90
C VAL A 88 4.43 2.07 -1.37
N ILE A 89 3.17 2.07 -0.98
CA ILE A 89 2.19 3.09 -1.32
C ILE A 89 2.01 4.00 -0.11
N ILE A 90 2.21 5.30 -0.32
CA ILE A 90 2.21 6.30 0.74
C ILE A 90 1.45 7.53 0.26
N ASP A 91 0.65 8.11 1.14
CA ASP A 91 0.00 9.38 0.87
C ASP A 91 1.03 10.51 0.83
N ASN A 92 0.78 11.58 0.10
CA ASN A 92 1.70 12.72 -0.01
C ASN A 92 1.69 13.57 1.28
N ASP A 93 0.52 13.85 1.86
CA ASP A 93 0.31 14.68 3.06
C ASP A 93 1.13 15.99 3.10
N GLY A 94 1.37 16.59 1.94
CA GLY A 94 2.16 17.82 1.79
C GLY A 94 3.68 17.61 1.71
N SER A 95 4.15 16.37 1.62
CA SER A 95 5.55 16.01 1.39
C SER A 95 5.83 15.75 -0.09
N SER A 96 6.89 16.33 -0.62
CA SER A 96 7.37 16.05 -1.97
C SER A 96 7.79 14.57 -2.15
N TYR A 97 7.84 14.11 -3.41
CA TYR A 97 8.34 12.78 -3.72
C TYR A 97 9.78 12.60 -3.22
N GLU A 98 10.62 13.63 -3.38
CA GLU A 98 12.01 13.64 -2.97
C GLU A 98 12.17 13.49 -1.45
N GLU A 99 11.32 14.12 -0.66
CA GLU A 99 11.31 13.98 0.81
C GLU A 99 10.96 12.56 1.21
N LEU A 100 9.89 11.98 0.64
CA LEU A 100 9.46 10.61 0.96
C LEU A 100 10.43 9.55 0.47
N PHE A 101 11.01 9.75 -0.72
CA PHE A 101 12.05 8.88 -1.23
C PHE A 101 13.29 8.93 -0.34
N THR A 102 13.70 10.12 0.09
CA THR A 102 14.85 10.30 0.99
C THR A 102 14.59 9.65 2.35
N LEU A 103 13.39 9.81 2.91
CA LEU A 103 12.99 9.16 4.17
C LEU A 103 13.03 7.63 4.03
N THR A 104 12.42 7.10 2.96
CA THR A 104 12.43 5.66 2.64
C THR A 104 13.85 5.13 2.51
N LYS A 105 14.69 5.85 1.76
CA LYS A 105 16.10 5.52 1.56
C LYS A 105 16.85 5.45 2.89
N ASN A 106 16.80 6.51 3.69
CA ASN A 106 17.51 6.58 4.96
C ASN A 106 17.07 5.45 5.90
N LYS A 107 15.77 5.13 5.91
CA LYS A 107 15.23 4.06 6.74
C LYS A 107 15.68 2.68 6.27
N LEU A 108 15.71 2.45 4.97
CA LEU A 108 16.26 1.22 4.41
C LEU A 108 17.75 1.11 4.72
N GLU A 109 18.54 2.17 4.55
CA GLU A 109 19.96 2.17 4.92
C GLU A 109 20.17 1.80 6.40
N GLU A 110 19.35 2.34 7.32
CA GLU A 110 19.34 1.95 8.73
C GLU A 110 19.08 0.44 8.90
N ILE A 111 18.02 -0.08 8.27
CA ILE A 111 17.62 -1.50 8.35
C ILE A 111 18.70 -2.43 7.77
N LEU A 112 19.29 -2.06 6.63
CA LEU A 112 20.25 -2.90 5.91
C LEU A 112 21.60 -2.99 6.63
N ASN A 113 21.96 -1.97 7.41
CA ASN A 113 23.17 -1.95 8.24
C ASN A 113 22.95 -2.52 9.64
N ASP A 114 21.73 -2.94 9.99
CA ASP A 114 21.44 -3.52 11.30
C ASP A 114 21.94 -4.98 11.40
N PRO A 115 22.92 -5.28 12.27
CA PRO A 115 23.48 -6.63 12.41
C PRO A 115 22.47 -7.65 12.98
N ALA A 116 21.41 -7.21 13.66
CA ALA A 116 20.33 -8.09 14.10
C ALA A 116 19.49 -8.63 12.91
N ILE A 117 19.46 -7.90 11.80
CA ILE A 117 18.75 -8.30 10.58
C ILE A 117 19.71 -8.92 9.56
N PHE A 118 20.89 -8.34 9.37
CA PHE A 118 21.86 -8.83 8.40
C PHE A 118 23.23 -9.02 9.06
N GLN A 119 23.63 -10.28 9.25
CA GLN A 119 25.00 -10.60 9.70
C GLN A 119 26.06 -10.05 8.74
N LYS A 120 25.74 -10.02 7.44
CA LYS A 120 26.51 -9.35 6.40
C LYS A 120 25.57 -8.41 5.63
N PRO A 121 25.82 -7.09 5.61
CA PRO A 121 24.94 -6.15 4.92
C PRO A 121 24.76 -6.49 3.43
N PRO A 122 23.54 -6.41 2.90
CA PRO A 122 23.30 -6.53 1.46
C PRO A 122 23.87 -5.32 0.70
N ILE A 123 24.01 -5.47 -0.61
CA ILE A 123 24.39 -4.35 -1.49
C ILE A 123 23.12 -3.61 -1.87
N ALA A 124 23.08 -2.30 -1.63
CA ALA A 124 21.98 -1.45 -2.06
C ALA A 124 22.42 -0.55 -3.23
N SER A 125 21.57 -0.45 -4.25
CA SER A 125 21.68 0.49 -5.37
C SER A 125 20.45 1.38 -5.38
N PHE A 126 20.66 2.69 -5.52
CA PHE A 126 19.60 3.69 -5.47
C PHE A 126 19.51 4.39 -6.81
N THR A 127 18.33 4.38 -7.40
CA THR A 127 17.96 5.18 -8.58
C THR A 127 16.90 6.20 -8.16
N ARG A 128 16.51 7.12 -9.04
CA ARG A 128 15.40 8.04 -8.75
C ARG A 128 14.06 7.33 -8.56
N GLU A 129 13.91 6.15 -9.16
CA GLU A 129 12.62 5.46 -9.29
C GLU A 129 12.52 4.23 -8.38
N SER A 130 13.65 3.67 -7.96
CA SER A 130 13.67 2.43 -7.17
C SER A 130 14.95 2.21 -6.39
N ILE A 131 14.85 1.37 -5.36
CA ILE A 131 15.95 0.93 -4.52
C ILE A 131 16.11 -0.58 -4.72
N THR A 132 17.28 -1.02 -5.20
CA THR A 132 17.58 -2.44 -5.43
C THR A 132 18.47 -2.96 -4.31
N ILE A 133 18.03 -4.01 -3.62
CA ILE A 133 18.73 -4.62 -2.49
C ILE A 133 19.13 -6.04 -2.89
N THR A 134 20.43 -6.31 -2.97
CA THR A 134 20.97 -7.62 -3.34
C THR A 134 21.56 -8.30 -2.11
N ASN A 135 20.95 -9.41 -1.71
CA ASN A 135 21.44 -10.23 -0.61
C ASN A 135 22.74 -10.94 -1.02
N GLN A 136 23.84 -10.60 -0.36
CA GLN A 136 25.16 -11.12 -0.71
C GLN A 136 25.34 -12.62 -0.45
N ARG A 137 24.44 -13.25 0.34
CA ARG A 137 24.54 -14.68 0.67
C ARG A 137 24.00 -15.57 -0.44
N ASN A 138 22.93 -15.16 -1.10
CA ASN A 138 22.19 -16.00 -2.05
C ASN A 138 21.91 -15.30 -3.40
N GLY A 139 22.32 -14.04 -3.56
CA GLY A 139 22.12 -13.27 -4.79
C GLY A 139 20.68 -12.79 -5.01
N ILE A 140 19.77 -13.03 -4.06
CA ILE A 140 18.36 -12.64 -4.18
C ILE A 140 18.22 -11.13 -4.15
N ILE A 141 17.38 -10.62 -5.05
CA ILE A 141 17.14 -9.19 -5.27
C ILE A 141 15.76 -8.82 -4.73
N THR A 142 15.72 -7.80 -3.87
CA THR A 142 14.49 -7.09 -3.50
C THR A 142 14.52 -5.71 -4.14
N LYS A 143 13.58 -5.44 -5.05
CA LYS A 143 13.41 -4.11 -5.64
C LYS A 143 12.30 -3.39 -4.90
N VAL A 144 12.61 -2.24 -4.31
CA VAL A 144 11.65 -1.38 -3.61
C VAL A 144 11.26 -0.23 -4.52
N ASN A 145 9.98 -0.10 -4.81
CA ASN A 145 9.38 0.99 -5.58
C ASN A 145 8.49 1.82 -4.65
N LEU A 146 8.64 3.13 -4.67
CA LEU A 146 7.80 4.05 -3.91
C LEU A 146 6.72 4.61 -4.82
N CYS A 147 5.47 4.50 -4.40
CA CYS A 147 4.29 4.99 -5.09
C CYS A 147 3.60 6.03 -4.21
N ILE A 148 3.28 7.19 -4.77
CA ILE A 148 2.67 8.29 -4.01
C ILE A 148 1.23 8.47 -4.44
N VAL A 149 0.36 8.57 -3.45
CA VAL A 149 -1.04 8.96 -3.61
C VAL A 149 -1.17 10.45 -3.24
N PRO A 150 -1.91 11.28 -4.00
CA PRO A 150 -1.89 12.74 -3.81
C PRO A 150 -2.34 13.26 -2.44
N GLN A 151 -3.22 12.52 -1.77
CA GLN A 151 -3.76 12.80 -0.43
C GLN A 151 -4.38 11.50 0.10
N SER A 152 -4.77 11.45 1.38
CA SER A 152 -5.40 10.25 1.91
C SER A 152 -6.60 9.79 1.10
N LEU A 153 -6.71 8.47 0.95
CA LEU A 153 -7.76 7.85 0.14
C LEU A 153 -9.16 8.23 0.66
N GLU A 154 -9.33 8.38 1.97
CA GLU A 154 -10.61 8.77 2.56
C GLU A 154 -11.07 10.15 2.10
N VAL A 155 -10.15 11.13 2.05
CA VAL A 155 -10.45 12.47 1.52
C VAL A 155 -10.81 12.39 0.05
N GLN A 156 -10.06 11.60 -0.72
CA GLN A 156 -10.33 11.42 -2.15
C GLN A 156 -11.70 10.79 -2.41
N VAL A 157 -12.02 9.68 -1.73
CA VAL A 157 -13.28 8.96 -1.90
C VAL A 157 -14.46 9.84 -1.48
N ARG A 158 -14.34 10.58 -0.37
CA ARG A 158 -15.34 11.57 0.05
C ARG A 158 -15.60 12.60 -1.05
N ASN A 159 -14.55 13.21 -1.59
CA ASN A 159 -14.69 14.25 -2.61
C ASN A 159 -15.31 13.68 -3.90
N LYS A 160 -14.81 12.54 -4.38
CA LYS A 160 -15.36 11.85 -5.55
C LYS A 160 -16.82 11.45 -5.36
N ALA A 161 -17.24 11.05 -4.15
CA ALA A 161 -18.62 10.73 -3.85
C ALA A 161 -19.57 11.93 -4.10
N PHE A 162 -19.13 13.17 -3.90
CA PHE A 162 -19.95 14.36 -4.21
C PHE A 162 -20.15 14.60 -5.70
N GLU A 163 -19.29 14.04 -6.53
CA GLU A 163 -19.35 14.12 -8.00
C GLU A 163 -20.20 13.00 -8.61
N GLN A 164 -20.45 11.93 -7.85
CA GLN A 164 -21.18 10.76 -8.34
C GLN A 164 -22.69 11.04 -8.47
N PRO A 165 -23.30 10.87 -9.66
CA PRO A 165 -24.72 11.17 -9.89
C PRO A 165 -25.71 10.38 -9.02
N GLN A 166 -25.32 9.17 -8.62
CA GLN A 166 -26.11 8.28 -7.78
C GLN A 166 -26.08 8.67 -6.29
N TYR A 167 -25.20 9.59 -5.90
CA TYR A 167 -25.06 10.07 -4.52
C TYR A 167 -25.68 11.46 -4.40
N ARG A 168 -26.78 11.57 -3.63
CA ARG A 168 -27.55 12.80 -3.46
C ARG A 168 -27.36 13.38 -2.06
N PHE A 169 -26.58 14.46 -2.00
CA PHE A 169 -26.34 15.21 -0.77
C PHE A 169 -27.01 16.58 -0.87
N SER A 170 -27.68 16.99 0.19
CA SER A 170 -28.07 18.39 0.40
C SER A 170 -26.83 19.26 0.63
N ALA A 171 -26.97 20.57 0.43
CA ALA A 171 -25.85 21.51 0.63
C ALA A 171 -25.31 21.42 2.07
N GLY A 172 -26.18 21.39 3.08
CA GLY A 172 -25.77 21.26 4.48
C GLY A 172 -25.07 19.94 4.81
N GLU A 173 -25.46 18.83 4.17
CA GLU A 173 -24.73 17.56 4.30
C GLU A 173 -23.32 17.66 3.69
N ARG A 174 -23.19 18.26 2.49
CA ARG A 174 -21.87 18.44 1.86
C ARG A 174 -20.95 19.30 2.70
N ASP A 175 -21.43 20.45 3.16
CA ASP A 175 -20.66 21.37 4.00
C ASP A 175 -20.24 20.71 5.31
N GLY A 176 -21.15 19.96 5.95
CA GLY A 176 -20.86 19.20 7.16
C GLY A 176 -19.79 18.13 6.94
N LEU A 177 -19.90 17.34 5.87
CA LEU A 177 -18.94 16.27 5.55
C LEU A 177 -17.57 16.81 5.12
N MET A 178 -17.51 17.99 4.50
CA MET A 178 -16.25 18.65 4.15
C MET A 178 -15.51 19.17 5.39
N ALA A 179 -16.25 19.58 6.42
CA ALA A 179 -15.70 20.08 7.68
C ALA A 179 -15.38 18.98 8.71
N ASP A 180 -15.92 17.78 8.55
CA ASP A 180 -15.70 16.64 9.45
C ASP A 180 -14.43 15.84 9.10
N ASP A 181 -14.05 14.98 10.04
CA ASP A 181 -13.00 13.99 9.85
C ASP A 181 -13.29 13.06 8.65
N PRO A 182 -12.32 12.79 7.77
CA PRO A 182 -12.54 11.96 6.58
C PRO A 182 -13.09 10.56 6.87
N HIS A 183 -12.68 9.91 7.96
CA HIS A 183 -13.21 8.58 8.31
C HIS A 183 -14.68 8.67 8.73
N ARG A 184 -15.07 9.71 9.47
CA ARG A 184 -16.49 9.95 9.81
C ARG A 184 -17.32 10.24 8.57
N ALA A 185 -16.77 11.01 7.63
CA ALA A 185 -17.43 11.28 6.37
C ALA A 185 -17.67 10.00 5.57
N LEU A 186 -16.67 9.11 5.47
CA LEU A 186 -16.83 7.80 4.85
C LEU A 186 -17.90 6.96 5.54
N LYS A 187 -17.89 6.89 6.87
CA LYS A 187 -18.91 6.16 7.64
C LYS A 187 -20.31 6.66 7.36
N PHE A 188 -20.51 7.97 7.25
CA PHE A 188 -21.79 8.56 6.87
C PHE A 188 -22.20 8.15 5.45
N ILE A 189 -21.29 8.27 4.49
CA ILE A 189 -21.54 7.91 3.08
C ILE A 189 -21.89 6.42 2.97
N ALA A 190 -21.13 5.55 3.63
CA ALA A 190 -21.37 4.11 3.66
C ALA A 190 -22.73 3.79 4.31
N SER A 191 -23.09 4.46 5.40
CA SER A 191 -24.39 4.28 6.07
C SER A 191 -25.56 4.67 5.17
N LYS A 192 -25.38 5.71 4.33
CA LYS A 192 -26.44 6.22 3.46
C LYS A 192 -26.60 5.43 2.16
N TYR A 193 -25.52 4.88 1.61
CA TYR A 193 -25.53 4.29 0.26
C TYR A 193 -25.05 2.83 0.16
N HIS A 194 -24.47 2.27 1.23
CA HIS A 194 -23.85 0.94 1.25
C HIS A 194 -24.16 0.14 2.52
N ASP A 195 -25.35 0.33 3.09
CA ASP A 195 -25.81 -0.39 4.29
C ASP A 195 -24.85 -0.31 5.50
N GLY A 196 -24.07 0.76 5.58
CA GLY A 196 -23.07 0.98 6.63
C GLY A 196 -21.73 0.28 6.41
N ASN A 197 -21.50 -0.34 5.25
CA ASN A 197 -20.27 -1.06 4.94
C ASN A 197 -19.25 -0.17 4.22
N GLU A 198 -18.26 0.32 4.96
CA GLU A 198 -17.19 1.18 4.44
C GLU A 198 -16.28 0.43 3.45
N GLU A 199 -16.04 -0.87 3.63
CA GLU A 199 -15.24 -1.66 2.69
C GLU A 199 -15.90 -1.72 1.30
N ILE A 200 -17.23 -1.93 1.25
CA ILE A 200 -17.98 -1.94 -0.02
C ILE A 200 -17.92 -0.57 -0.68
N LEU A 201 -18.05 0.52 0.09
CA LEU A 201 -17.87 1.87 -0.43
C LEU A 201 -16.48 2.02 -1.09
N ILE A 202 -15.41 1.66 -0.39
CA ILE A 202 -14.03 1.76 -0.91
C ILE A 202 -13.82 0.93 -2.17
N ARG A 203 -14.31 -0.32 -2.20
CA ARG A 203 -14.23 -1.18 -3.39
C ARG A 203 -14.97 -0.57 -4.58
N SER A 204 -16.19 -0.08 -4.36
CA SER A 204 -17.00 0.55 -5.40
C SER A 204 -16.38 1.85 -5.92
N ALA A 205 -15.60 2.53 -5.07
CA ALA A 205 -14.99 3.81 -5.39
C ALA A 205 -13.87 3.70 -6.43
N VAL A 206 -13.24 2.53 -6.62
CA VAL A 206 -12.14 2.36 -7.60
C VAL A 206 -12.51 2.87 -8.99
N GLY A 207 -13.74 2.60 -9.45
CA GLY A 207 -14.23 3.07 -10.75
C GLY A 207 -14.32 4.60 -10.88
N TRP A 208 -14.24 5.35 -9.77
CA TRP A 208 -14.26 6.82 -9.79
C TRP A 208 -12.88 7.44 -10.07
N PHE A 209 -11.84 6.61 -10.05
CA PHE A 209 -10.44 7.02 -10.18
C PHE A 209 -9.79 6.55 -11.50
N GLU A 210 -10.52 5.92 -12.42
CA GLU A 210 -9.94 5.32 -13.65
C GLU A 210 -9.19 6.34 -14.52
N GLU A 211 -9.63 7.59 -14.53
CA GLU A 211 -9.01 8.67 -15.30
C GLU A 211 -7.87 9.38 -14.55
N GLU A 212 -7.62 9.03 -13.29
CA GLU A 212 -6.60 9.67 -12.48
C GLU A 212 -5.19 9.22 -12.89
N ILE A 213 -4.33 10.20 -13.17
CA ILE A 213 -2.95 9.94 -13.65
C ILE A 213 -2.17 9.12 -12.63
N TRP A 214 -2.29 9.46 -11.33
CA TRP A 214 -1.57 8.78 -10.26
C TRP A 214 -1.94 7.29 -10.17
N LEU A 215 -3.23 6.95 -10.36
CA LEU A 215 -3.68 5.56 -10.32
C LEU A 215 -3.12 4.80 -11.51
N ASN A 216 -3.21 5.39 -12.70
CA ASN A 216 -2.68 4.79 -13.93
C ASN A 216 -1.18 4.54 -13.86
N ASP A 217 -0.41 5.43 -13.23
CA ASP A 217 1.03 5.25 -13.04
C ASP A 217 1.35 4.12 -12.05
N ILE A 218 0.57 3.98 -10.96
CA ILE A 218 0.69 2.86 -10.04
C ILE A 218 0.33 1.53 -10.72
N VAL A 219 -0.74 1.49 -11.52
CA VAL A 219 -1.18 0.28 -12.24
C VAL A 219 -0.12 -0.21 -13.23
N LYS A 220 0.65 0.69 -13.87
CA LYS A 220 1.78 0.31 -14.72
C LYS A 220 2.90 -0.40 -13.96
N ILE A 221 3.07 -0.11 -12.67
CA ILE A 221 4.04 -0.79 -11.79
C ILE A 221 3.51 -2.16 -11.36
N PHE A 222 2.19 -2.29 -11.23
CA PHE A 222 1.52 -3.52 -10.84
C PHE A 222 1.48 -4.58 -11.95
N THR A 223 1.41 -4.16 -13.21
CA THR A 223 1.35 -5.04 -14.39
C THR A 223 2.75 -5.45 -14.87
#